data_AF-A0A4Y2X779-F1
#
_entry.id   AF-A0A4Y2X779-F1
#
_cell.length_a   1.000
_cell.length_b   1.000
_cell.length_c   1.000
_cell.angle_alpha   90.00
_cell.angle_beta   90.00
_cell.angle_gamma   90.00
#
_symmetry.space_group_name_H-M   'P 1'
#
loop_
_entity.id
_entity.type
_entity.pdbx_description
1 polymer ?
#
loop_
_entity_poly.entity_id
_entity_poly.type
_entity_poly.pdbx_seq_one_letter_code
_entity_poly.pdbx_strand_id
1 'polypeptide(L)'
;MANGTGSDATKCILKYLEDTDVDINELESIGFKGTATNTGWKNGVIRNIELKIQCPLQLFIRLLHFKELPFKHLREYLDGETTGPASFSEKICKQLTNCEKLPIINFEAIHLDEININKADLSQVQHHLLDIVRAIQTGGCAPDLAVRDPGLLSHSRWLTCAIRVLRLCLSLRSPTSELKMLVNYIIKTYSPVWFAIKRYPSDKYSPKHRKTAFVI
;
A
#
# COMPACT_ATOMS: atom_id res chain seq x y z
N MET A 1 18.28 -1.77 25.78
CA MET A 1 17.12 -0.99 25.29
C MET A 1 17.67 0.11 24.40
N ALA A 2 17.59 -0.03 23.08
CA ALA A 2 18.11 0.96 22.14
C ALA A 2 17.04 2.03 21.90
N ASN A 3 17.38 3.29 22.16
CA ASN A 3 16.52 4.43 21.88
C ASN A 3 16.23 4.49 20.37
N GLY A 4 14.96 4.64 19.99
CA GLY A 4 14.52 4.57 18.59
C GLY A 4 14.88 5.79 17.75
N THR A 5 16.17 6.12 17.63
CA THR A 5 16.66 7.22 16.80
C THR A 5 17.31 6.70 15.51
N GLY A 6 17.27 7.50 14.43
CA GLY A 6 17.89 7.13 13.15
C GLY A 6 19.42 6.93 13.27
N SER A 7 20.06 7.58 14.24
CA SER A 7 21.49 7.38 14.53
C SER A 7 21.79 5.99 15.09
N ASP A 8 20.96 5.49 16.01
CA ASP A 8 21.15 4.16 16.61
C ASP A 8 20.92 3.04 15.58
N ALA A 9 19.89 3.19 14.74
CA ALA A 9 19.66 2.28 13.62
C ALA A 9 20.83 2.31 12.61
N THR A 10 21.41 3.49 12.35
CA THR A 10 22.60 3.61 11.47
C THR A 10 23.77 2.80 12.04
N LYS A 11 24.08 2.93 13.34
CA LYS A 11 25.17 2.19 13.98
C LYS A 11 24.99 0.67 13.88
N CYS A 12 23.76 0.18 14.09
CA CYS A 12 23.47 -1.25 13.94
C CYS A 12 23.73 -1.75 12.52
N ILE A 13 23.40 -0.95 11.51
CA ILE A 13 23.59 -1.32 10.10
C ILE A 13 25.07 -1.30 9.73
N LEU A 14 25.80 -0.27 10.15
CA LEU A 14 27.26 -0.20 9.94
C LEU A 14 27.96 -1.40 10.54
N LYS A 15 27.61 -1.74 11.79
CA LYS A 15 28.15 -2.92 12.46
C LYS A 15 27.79 -4.21 11.71
N TYR A 16 26.56 -4.35 11.23
CA TYR A 16 26.17 -5.52 10.45
C TYR A 16 26.99 -5.65 9.16
N LEU A 17 27.23 -4.55 8.43
CA LEU A 17 28.05 -4.56 7.22
C LEU A 17 29.50 -4.99 7.53
N GLU A 18 30.09 -4.44 8.60
CA GLU A 18 31.41 -4.85 9.11
C GLU A 18 31.45 -6.33 9.48
N ASP A 19 30.45 -6.84 10.21
CA ASP A 19 30.36 -8.24 10.63
C ASP A 19 30.16 -9.20 9.42
N THR A 20 29.67 -8.69 8.29
CA THR A 20 29.45 -9.46 7.05
C THR A 20 30.52 -9.27 5.98
N ASP A 21 31.61 -8.53 6.27
CA ASP A 21 32.70 -8.21 5.34
C ASP A 21 32.21 -7.53 4.04
N VAL A 22 31.16 -6.69 4.16
CA VAL A 22 30.64 -5.90 3.05
C VAL A 22 31.25 -4.51 3.11
N ASP A 23 32.00 -4.10 2.08
CA ASP A 23 32.48 -2.73 1.97
C ASP A 23 31.30 -1.76 1.77
N ILE A 24 31.13 -0.85 2.73
CA ILE A 24 30.11 0.19 2.68
C ILE A 24 30.25 1.10 1.45
N ASN A 25 31.46 1.25 0.92
CA ASN A 25 31.70 2.06 -0.28
C ASN A 25 31.17 1.41 -1.56
N GLU A 26 30.92 0.09 -1.54
CA GLU A 26 30.29 -0.65 -2.63
C GLU A 26 28.75 -0.63 -2.53
N LEU A 27 28.18 0.03 -1.52
CA LEU A 27 26.74 0.15 -1.33
C LEU A 27 26.13 1.12 -2.35
N GLU A 28 25.55 0.59 -3.43
CA GLU A 28 24.86 1.40 -4.45
C GLU A 28 23.43 1.78 -4.04
N SER A 29 22.76 0.93 -3.24
CA SER A 29 21.35 1.10 -2.93
C SER A 29 20.93 0.46 -1.62
N ILE A 30 19.96 1.09 -0.96
CA ILE A 30 19.39 0.60 0.30
C ILE A 30 17.87 0.76 0.31
N GLY A 31 17.18 -0.30 0.77
CA GLY A 31 15.74 -0.31 0.96
C GLY A 31 15.36 -0.03 2.41
N PHE A 32 14.45 0.94 2.63
CA PHE A 32 13.86 1.22 3.93
C PHE A 32 12.35 1.48 3.84
N LYS A 33 11.68 1.38 5.00
CA LYS A 33 10.36 2.02 5.17
C LYS A 33 10.51 3.55 5.08
N GLY A 34 9.61 4.23 4.39
CA GLY A 34 9.60 5.69 4.24
C GLY A 34 9.16 6.45 5.51
N THR A 35 9.69 6.09 6.67
CA THR A 35 9.43 6.81 7.94
C THR A 35 10.41 7.96 8.10
N ALA A 36 10.03 9.01 8.83
CA ALA A 36 10.91 10.14 9.12
C ALA A 36 12.23 9.73 9.80
N THR A 37 12.22 8.66 10.60
CA THR A 37 13.42 8.08 11.21
C THR A 37 14.41 7.55 10.18
N ASN A 38 13.94 7.08 9.02
CA ASN A 38 14.79 6.54 7.97
C ASN A 38 15.15 7.61 6.92
N THR A 39 14.19 8.44 6.50
CA THR A 39 14.33 9.39 5.38
C THR A 39 14.55 10.85 5.82
N GLY A 40 14.61 11.13 7.12
CA GLY A 40 14.77 12.49 7.63
C GLY A 40 16.09 13.13 7.20
N TRP A 41 16.04 14.39 6.75
CA TRP A 41 17.20 15.08 6.20
C TRP A 41 18.30 15.47 7.21
N LYS A 42 17.98 15.51 8.53
CA LYS A 42 18.95 15.82 9.58
C LYS A 42 19.59 14.57 10.20
N ASN A 43 18.78 13.57 10.55
CA ASN A 43 19.19 12.40 11.34
C ASN A 43 18.59 11.09 10.83
N GLY A 44 18.08 11.08 9.59
CA GLY A 44 17.56 9.88 8.97
C GLY A 44 18.67 8.85 8.77
N VAL A 45 18.34 7.57 8.91
CA VAL A 45 19.29 6.47 8.69
C VAL A 45 20.02 6.63 7.35
N ILE A 46 19.27 6.89 6.27
CA ILE A 46 19.82 7.10 4.93
C ILE A 46 20.82 8.25 4.94
N ARG A 47 20.43 9.41 5.47
CA ARG A 47 21.27 10.60 5.45
C ARG A 47 22.59 10.36 6.19
N ASN A 48 22.53 9.65 7.31
CA ASN A 48 23.73 9.34 8.09
C ASN A 48 24.68 8.40 7.34
N ILE A 49 24.13 7.42 6.60
CA ILE A 49 24.94 6.53 5.75
C ILE A 49 25.53 7.31 4.59
N GLU A 50 24.75 8.13 3.88
CA GLU A 50 25.23 9.00 2.78
C GLU A 50 26.36 9.92 3.23
N LEU A 51 26.25 10.53 4.42
CA LEU A 51 27.29 11.36 5.00
C LEU A 51 28.56 10.58 5.31
N LYS A 52 28.45 9.29 5.66
CA LYS A 52 29.58 8.41 5.96
C LYS A 52 30.32 7.97 4.70
N ILE A 53 29.59 7.65 3.63
CA ILE A 53 30.16 7.24 2.33
C ILE A 53 30.47 8.41 1.39
N GLN A 54 30.04 9.62 1.76
CA GLN A 54 30.14 10.85 0.95
C GLN A 54 29.54 10.75 -0.46
N CYS A 55 28.52 9.90 -0.62
CA CYS A 55 27.84 9.61 -1.87
C CYS A 55 26.33 9.51 -1.62
N PRO A 56 25.47 10.08 -2.50
CA PRO A 56 24.03 9.89 -2.40
C PRO A 56 23.64 8.44 -2.69
N LEU A 57 22.81 7.85 -1.82
CA LEU A 57 22.34 6.48 -1.98
C LEU A 57 21.06 6.45 -2.80
N GLN A 58 20.94 5.48 -3.70
CA GLN A 58 19.68 5.31 -4.39
C GLN A 58 18.64 4.67 -3.46
N LEU A 59 17.55 5.41 -3.25
CA LEU A 59 16.47 5.01 -2.35
C LEU A 59 15.43 4.15 -3.04
N PHE A 60 15.25 2.95 -2.52
CA PHE A 60 14.05 2.17 -2.75
C PHE A 60 13.09 2.38 -1.59
N ILE A 61 12.22 3.39 -1.72
CA ILE A 61 11.04 3.45 -0.87
C ILE A 61 10.23 2.18 -1.17
N ARG A 62 9.86 1.40 -0.15
CA ARG A 62 8.97 0.24 -0.35
C ARG A 62 7.77 0.68 -1.20
N LEU A 63 7.69 0.17 -2.44
CA LEU A 63 6.62 0.48 -3.40
C LEU A 63 5.22 0.26 -2.79
N LEU A 64 5.14 -0.62 -1.80
CA LEU A 64 3.96 -0.84 -0.95
C LEU A 64 3.41 0.43 -0.30
N HIS A 65 4.26 1.27 0.29
CA HIS A 65 3.80 2.52 0.90
C HIS A 65 3.57 3.62 -0.15
N PHE A 66 4.32 3.60 -1.26
CA PHE A 66 4.15 4.59 -2.32
C PHE A 66 2.74 4.55 -2.93
N LYS A 67 2.16 3.37 -3.15
CA LYS A 67 0.76 3.26 -3.66
C LYS A 67 -0.30 3.61 -2.63
N GLU A 68 0.00 3.54 -1.34
CA GLU A 68 -0.95 3.85 -0.26
C GLU A 68 -1.12 5.36 -0.07
N LEU A 69 -0.08 6.15 -0.33
CA LEU A 69 -0.08 7.59 -0.11
C LEU A 69 -1.10 8.35 -1.00
N PRO A 70 -1.15 8.16 -2.33
CA PRO A 70 -2.14 8.88 -3.14
C PRO A 70 -3.57 8.42 -2.84
N PHE A 71 -3.77 7.14 -2.45
CA PHE A 71 -5.07 6.67 -2.00
C PHE A 71 -5.51 7.36 -0.70
N LYS A 72 -4.59 7.48 0.26
CA LYS A 72 -4.80 8.21 1.51
C LYS A 72 -5.19 9.66 1.24
N HIS A 73 -4.41 10.38 0.44
CA HIS A 73 -4.67 11.79 0.14
C HIS A 73 -5.98 12.01 -0.63
N LEU A 74 -6.30 11.13 -1.57
CA LEU A 74 -7.60 11.18 -2.26
C LEU A 74 -8.76 10.99 -1.27
N ARG A 75 -8.62 10.06 -0.33
CA ARG A 75 -9.63 9.85 0.70
C ARG A 75 -9.76 11.07 1.61
N GLU A 76 -8.65 11.63 2.10
CA GLU A 76 -8.64 12.84 2.93
C GLU A 76 -9.24 14.05 2.21
N TYR A 77 -9.01 14.17 0.90
CA TYR A 77 -9.62 15.22 0.08
C TYR A 77 -11.14 15.07 -0.05
N LEU A 78 -11.64 13.82 -0.16
CA LEU A 78 -13.06 13.53 -0.38
C LEU A 78 -13.90 13.36 0.90
N ASP A 79 -13.28 12.95 2.01
CA ASP A 79 -13.93 12.68 3.30
C ASP A 79 -13.48 13.66 4.42
N GLY A 80 -12.67 14.66 4.06
CA GLY A 80 -12.08 15.60 5.01
C GLY A 80 -10.98 14.99 5.89
N GLU A 81 -10.31 15.85 6.66
CA GLU A 81 -9.30 15.40 7.63
C GLU A 81 -9.95 14.60 8.76
N THR A 82 -9.31 13.48 9.13
CA THR A 82 -9.75 12.68 10.27
C THR A 82 -9.45 13.44 11.56
N THR A 83 -10.47 13.74 12.37
CA THR A 83 -10.33 14.47 13.64
C THR A 83 -9.68 13.67 14.77
N GLY A 84 -9.11 12.49 14.49
CA GLY A 84 -8.44 11.63 15.47
C GLY A 84 -8.13 10.22 14.92
N PRO A 85 -7.40 9.39 15.70
CA PRO A 85 -6.92 8.06 15.28
C PRO A 85 -8.03 7.01 15.09
N ALA A 86 -9.27 7.33 15.47
CA ALA A 86 -10.44 6.46 15.37
C ALA A 86 -11.70 7.19 14.90
N SER A 87 -11.62 8.52 14.68
CA SER A 87 -12.77 9.33 14.28
C SER A 87 -12.75 9.59 12.79
N PHE A 88 -13.75 9.05 12.12
CA PHE A 88 -14.07 9.31 10.73
C PHE A 88 -14.97 10.55 10.64
N SER A 89 -14.44 11.61 10.03
CA SER A 89 -15.07 12.94 9.97
C SER A 89 -16.39 12.93 9.18
N GLU A 90 -16.46 12.17 8.07
CA GLU A 90 -17.53 12.34 7.09
C GLU A 90 -18.38 11.09 6.74
N LYS A 91 -19.34 11.31 5.82
CA LYS A 91 -20.41 10.39 5.43
C LYS A 91 -19.90 9.06 4.83
N ILE A 92 -18.85 9.07 4.00
CA ILE A 92 -18.40 7.83 3.32
C ILE A 92 -17.72 6.94 4.35
N CYS A 93 -16.77 7.47 5.12
CA CYS A 93 -16.09 6.68 6.14
C CYS A 93 -17.05 6.08 7.19
N LYS A 94 -18.14 6.76 7.57
CA LYS A 94 -19.19 6.18 8.43
C LYS A 94 -19.93 5.01 7.76
N GLN A 95 -20.21 5.10 6.46
CA GLN A 95 -20.81 4.01 5.69
C GLN A 95 -19.84 2.82 5.56
N LEU A 96 -18.54 3.08 5.43
CA LEU A 96 -17.53 2.03 5.38
C LEU A 96 -17.55 1.16 6.63
N THR A 97 -17.86 1.69 7.82
CA THR A 97 -17.88 0.92 9.09
C THR A 97 -18.95 -0.17 9.15
N ASN A 98 -20.03 -0.08 8.36
CA ASN A 98 -21.11 -1.07 8.37
C ASN A 98 -21.39 -1.69 6.98
N CYS A 99 -20.48 -1.50 6.01
CA CYS A 99 -20.67 -1.96 4.64
C CYS A 99 -20.86 -3.48 4.50
N GLU A 100 -20.37 -4.28 5.44
CA GLU A 100 -20.53 -5.73 5.47
C GLU A 100 -21.97 -6.18 5.73
N LYS A 101 -22.78 -5.34 6.39
CA LYS A 101 -24.19 -5.62 6.69
C LYS A 101 -25.11 -5.33 5.51
N LEU A 102 -24.62 -4.61 4.50
CA LEU A 102 -25.41 -4.23 3.35
C LEU A 102 -25.46 -5.40 2.35
N PRO A 103 -26.63 -5.70 1.77
CA PRO A 103 -26.73 -6.69 0.70
C PRO A 103 -25.97 -6.20 -0.53
N ILE A 104 -25.38 -7.12 -1.29
CA ILE A 104 -24.93 -6.81 -2.65
C ILE A 104 -26.15 -6.72 -3.54
N ILE A 105 -26.19 -5.68 -4.36
CA ILE A 105 -27.21 -5.45 -5.38
C ILE A 105 -26.55 -5.36 -6.75
N ASN A 106 -27.35 -5.27 -7.81
CA ASN A 106 -26.80 -5.08 -9.15
C ASN A 106 -26.02 -3.76 -9.23
N PHE A 107 -24.86 -3.82 -9.89
CA PHE A 107 -23.94 -2.70 -10.08
C PHE A 107 -23.47 -2.66 -11.54
N GLU A 108 -22.98 -1.51 -11.98
CA GLU A 108 -22.43 -1.33 -13.32
C GLU A 108 -20.98 -1.85 -13.39
N ALA A 109 -20.69 -2.66 -14.40
CA ALA A 109 -19.35 -3.18 -14.61
C ALA A 109 -18.36 -2.09 -15.02
N ILE A 110 -17.13 -2.15 -14.52
CA ILE A 110 -16.05 -1.21 -14.89
C ILE A 110 -15.01 -1.94 -15.72
N HIS A 111 -14.80 -1.50 -16.96
CA HIS A 111 -13.77 -2.07 -17.83
C HIS A 111 -12.36 -1.89 -17.24
N LEU A 112 -11.60 -2.99 -17.22
CA LEU A 112 -10.23 -3.07 -16.74
C LEU A 112 -9.46 -4.12 -17.55
N ASP A 113 -8.15 -3.89 -17.73
CA ASP A 113 -7.25 -4.93 -18.26
C ASP A 113 -7.12 -6.11 -17.30
N GLU A 114 -6.83 -7.29 -17.83
CA GLU A 114 -6.73 -8.49 -17.01
C GLU A 114 -5.55 -8.42 -16.01
N ILE A 115 -5.87 -8.56 -14.72
CA ILE A 115 -4.85 -8.69 -13.67
C ILE A 115 -4.33 -10.14 -13.66
N ASN A 116 -3.24 -10.35 -14.38
CA ASN A 116 -2.53 -11.63 -14.41
C ASN A 116 -1.56 -11.74 -13.22
N ILE A 117 -1.98 -12.50 -12.20
CA ILE A 117 -1.20 -12.82 -11.00
C ILE A 117 -1.41 -14.27 -10.58
N ASN A 118 -0.33 -14.92 -10.11
CA ASN A 118 -0.44 -16.22 -9.49
C ASN A 118 -1.19 -16.11 -8.17
N LYS A 119 -2.32 -16.82 -8.06
CA LYS A 119 -3.17 -16.82 -6.87
C LYS A 119 -2.49 -17.48 -5.67
N ALA A 120 -1.57 -18.42 -5.87
CA ALA A 120 -0.94 -19.16 -4.77
C ALA A 120 -0.08 -18.27 -3.83
N ASP A 121 0.41 -17.13 -4.33
CA ASP A 121 1.31 -16.23 -3.60
C ASP A 121 0.57 -15.13 -2.82
N LEU A 122 -0.77 -15.16 -2.82
CA LEU A 122 -1.60 -14.12 -2.23
C LEU A 122 -2.02 -14.45 -0.81
N SER A 123 -2.00 -13.44 0.06
CA SER A 123 -2.65 -13.54 1.36
C SER A 123 -4.18 -13.50 1.21
N GLN A 124 -4.91 -13.93 2.24
CA GLN A 124 -6.37 -13.92 2.25
C GLN A 124 -6.98 -12.54 1.92
N VAL A 125 -6.41 -11.46 2.44
CA VAL A 125 -6.88 -10.09 2.16
C VAL A 125 -6.58 -9.70 0.70
N GLN A 126 -5.46 -10.15 0.13
CA GLN A 126 -5.13 -9.90 -1.28
C GLN A 126 -6.01 -10.69 -2.23
N HIS A 127 -6.37 -11.92 -1.87
CA HIS A 127 -7.40 -12.68 -2.56
C HIS A 127 -8.74 -11.95 -2.56
N HIS A 128 -9.15 -11.40 -1.42
CA HIS A 128 -10.39 -10.62 -1.33
C HIS A 128 -10.34 -9.40 -2.26
N LEU A 129 -9.24 -8.63 -2.28
CA LEU A 129 -9.09 -7.53 -3.25
C LEU A 129 -9.22 -8.02 -4.69
N LEU A 130 -8.57 -9.15 -5.05
CA LEU A 130 -8.61 -9.66 -6.41
C LEU A 130 -10.02 -10.09 -6.83
N ASP A 131 -10.71 -10.82 -5.96
CA ASP A 131 -12.05 -11.34 -6.24
C ASP A 131 -13.07 -10.19 -6.38
N ILE A 132 -13.00 -9.17 -5.53
CA ILE A 132 -13.91 -8.03 -5.60
C ILE A 132 -13.65 -7.12 -6.81
N VAL A 133 -12.38 -6.94 -7.20
CA VAL A 133 -12.03 -6.22 -8.44
C VAL A 133 -12.57 -6.96 -9.66
N ARG A 134 -12.44 -8.30 -9.70
CA ARG A 134 -12.99 -9.13 -10.78
C ARG A 134 -14.51 -9.12 -10.82
N ALA A 135 -15.17 -9.09 -9.66
CA ALA A 135 -16.61 -8.95 -9.59
C ALA A 135 -17.05 -7.63 -10.22
N ILE A 136 -16.39 -6.52 -9.86
CA ILE A 136 -16.64 -5.20 -10.43
C ILE A 136 -16.37 -5.16 -11.94
N GLN A 137 -15.30 -5.82 -12.40
CA GLN A 137 -14.97 -5.90 -13.82
C GLN A 137 -16.02 -6.66 -14.65
N THR A 138 -16.55 -7.75 -14.10
CA THR A 138 -17.49 -8.65 -14.81
C THR A 138 -18.96 -8.28 -14.62
N GLY A 139 -19.28 -7.39 -13.68
CA GLY A 139 -20.66 -7.09 -13.32
C GLY A 139 -21.33 -8.17 -12.47
N GLY A 140 -20.61 -9.23 -12.09
CA GLY A 140 -21.13 -10.38 -11.36
C GLY A 140 -20.44 -10.58 -10.02
N CYS A 141 -21.21 -10.77 -8.95
CA CYS A 141 -20.67 -11.11 -7.64
C CYS A 141 -21.04 -12.53 -7.23
N ALA A 142 -20.04 -13.35 -6.90
CA ALA A 142 -20.27 -14.70 -6.42
C ALA A 142 -20.89 -14.70 -5.00
N PRO A 143 -21.76 -15.66 -4.66
CA PRO A 143 -22.42 -15.70 -3.35
C PRO A 143 -21.45 -15.75 -2.16
N ASP A 144 -20.32 -16.45 -2.30
CA ASP A 144 -19.29 -16.54 -1.26
C ASP A 144 -18.60 -15.19 -1.02
N LEU A 145 -18.36 -14.43 -2.09
CA LEU A 145 -17.82 -13.06 -2.03
C LEU A 145 -18.84 -12.09 -1.41
N ALA A 146 -20.14 -12.33 -1.65
CA ALA A 146 -21.22 -11.51 -1.12
C ALA A 146 -21.37 -11.56 0.40
N VAL A 147 -20.91 -12.64 1.05
CA VAL A 147 -20.96 -12.79 2.52
C VAL A 147 -19.59 -12.65 3.19
N ARG A 148 -18.53 -12.42 2.41
CA ARG A 148 -17.16 -12.37 2.91
C ARG A 148 -16.92 -11.11 3.76
N ASP A 149 -16.42 -11.30 4.98
CA ASP A 149 -16.02 -10.18 5.83
C ASP A 149 -14.83 -9.42 5.22
N PRO A 150 -14.95 -8.11 4.94
CA PRO A 150 -13.83 -7.30 4.46
C PRO A 150 -12.78 -7.03 5.54
N GLY A 151 -13.06 -7.33 6.81
CA GLY A 151 -12.19 -7.12 7.96
C GLY A 151 -12.30 -5.72 8.56
N LEU A 152 -11.82 -5.54 9.79
CA LEU A 152 -11.95 -4.29 10.53
C LEU A 152 -11.23 -3.11 9.84
N LEU A 153 -11.95 -1.99 9.72
CA LEU A 153 -11.40 -0.74 9.21
C LEU A 153 -10.37 -0.18 10.20
N SER A 154 -9.19 0.17 9.70
CA SER A 154 -8.11 0.76 10.48
C SER A 154 -7.33 1.77 9.64
N HIS A 155 -6.84 2.84 10.25
CA HIS A 155 -6.06 3.90 9.59
C HIS A 155 -4.69 3.41 9.06
N SER A 156 -4.22 2.24 9.50
CA SER A 156 -2.97 1.63 9.03
C SER A 156 -3.17 0.55 7.96
N ARG A 157 -4.41 0.16 7.67
CA ARG A 157 -4.74 -0.96 6.77
C ARG A 157 -5.46 -0.48 5.51
N TRP A 158 -4.70 0.15 4.61
CA TRP A 158 -5.22 0.72 3.36
C TRP A 158 -5.84 -0.31 2.42
N LEU A 159 -5.31 -1.53 2.38
CA LEU A 159 -5.88 -2.61 1.58
C LEU A 159 -7.30 -2.98 2.03
N THR A 160 -7.52 -3.11 3.34
CA THR A 160 -8.85 -3.34 3.93
C THR A 160 -9.79 -2.17 3.65
N CYS A 161 -9.29 -0.93 3.75
CA CYS A 161 -10.08 0.25 3.39
C CYS A 161 -10.53 0.21 1.92
N ALA A 162 -9.64 -0.13 0.98
CA ALA A 162 -9.98 -0.26 -0.43
C ALA A 162 -11.06 -1.34 -0.66
N ILE A 163 -10.92 -2.51 -0.03
CA ILE A 163 -11.93 -3.58 -0.10
C ILE A 163 -13.29 -3.10 0.43
N ARG A 164 -13.32 -2.39 1.56
CA ARG A 164 -14.57 -1.84 2.13
C ARG A 164 -15.22 -0.79 1.22
N VAL A 165 -14.43 0.04 0.54
CA VAL A 165 -14.95 1.01 -0.45
C VAL A 165 -15.59 0.30 -1.63
N LEU A 166 -14.90 -0.70 -2.19
CA LEU A 166 -15.45 -1.51 -3.29
C LEU A 166 -16.71 -2.26 -2.84
N ARG A 167 -16.70 -2.84 -1.64
CA ARG A 167 -17.87 -3.50 -1.05
C ARG A 167 -19.06 -2.56 -0.90
N LEU A 168 -18.84 -1.34 -0.41
CA LEU A 168 -19.89 -0.34 -0.28
C LEU A 168 -20.49 0.00 -1.66
N CYS A 169 -19.65 0.14 -2.69
CA CYS A 169 -20.14 0.40 -4.05
C CYS A 169 -21.05 -0.70 -4.59
N LEU A 170 -20.75 -1.97 -4.29
CA LEU A 170 -21.58 -3.12 -4.68
C LEU A 170 -22.95 -3.16 -3.98
N SER A 171 -23.12 -2.35 -2.93
CA SER A 171 -24.33 -2.31 -2.10
C SER A 171 -25.20 -1.07 -2.35
N LEU A 172 -24.85 -0.22 -3.32
CA LEU A 172 -25.55 1.04 -3.59
C LEU A 172 -26.10 1.10 -5.02
N ARG A 173 -27.39 1.43 -5.16
CA ARG A 173 -28.03 1.60 -6.49
C ARG A 173 -27.49 2.83 -7.22
N SER A 174 -27.19 3.87 -6.45
CA SER A 174 -26.74 5.16 -6.95
C SER A 174 -25.62 5.68 -6.04
N PRO A 175 -24.37 5.23 -6.26
CA PRO A 175 -23.24 5.75 -5.48
C PRO A 175 -23.02 7.24 -5.78
N THR A 176 -22.57 8.00 -4.77
CA THR A 176 -22.27 9.43 -4.92
C THR A 176 -21.09 9.67 -5.86
N SER A 177 -20.92 10.90 -6.35
CA SER A 177 -19.78 11.29 -7.20
C SER A 177 -18.44 10.96 -6.54
N GLU A 178 -18.33 11.23 -5.24
CA GLU A 178 -17.12 11.02 -4.45
C GLU A 178 -16.80 9.53 -4.30
N LEU A 179 -17.82 8.71 -4.03
CA LEU A 179 -17.64 7.26 -3.97
C LEU A 179 -17.25 6.68 -5.34
N LYS A 180 -17.87 7.17 -6.43
CA LYS A 180 -17.50 6.78 -7.80
C LYS A 180 -16.05 7.15 -8.11
N MET A 181 -15.56 8.30 -7.64
CA MET A 181 -14.15 8.70 -7.81
C MET A 181 -13.21 7.74 -7.07
N LEU A 182 -13.50 7.41 -5.80
CA LEU A 182 -12.71 6.45 -5.03
C LEU A 182 -12.69 5.08 -5.67
N VAL A 183 -13.84 4.56 -6.09
CA VAL A 183 -13.96 3.27 -6.76
C VAL A 183 -13.16 3.25 -8.06
N ASN A 184 -13.31 4.27 -8.91
CA ASN A 184 -12.53 4.37 -10.15
C ASN A 184 -11.03 4.40 -9.88
N TYR A 185 -10.58 5.17 -8.89
CA TYR A 185 -9.18 5.20 -8.51
C TYR A 185 -8.69 3.83 -8.00
N ILE A 186 -9.49 3.13 -7.18
CA ILE A 186 -9.11 1.82 -6.67
C ILE A 186 -9.01 0.79 -7.79
N ILE A 187 -10.01 0.75 -8.68
CA ILE A 187 -10.09 -0.22 -9.77
C ILE A 187 -9.02 0.05 -10.84
N LYS A 188 -8.85 1.30 -11.28
CA LYS A 188 -7.99 1.65 -12.42
C LYS A 188 -6.54 1.91 -12.03
N THR A 189 -6.27 2.31 -10.78
CA THR A 189 -4.92 2.71 -10.36
C THR A 189 -4.40 1.86 -9.21
N TYR A 190 -5.09 1.86 -8.07
CA TYR A 190 -4.57 1.21 -6.86
C TYR A 190 -4.38 -0.30 -7.01
N SER A 191 -5.40 -1.01 -7.51
CA SER A 191 -5.40 -2.47 -7.61
C SER A 191 -4.40 -2.98 -8.66
N PRO A 192 -4.35 -2.44 -9.89
CA PRO A 192 -3.35 -2.85 -10.88
C PRO A 192 -1.92 -2.60 -10.38
N VAL A 193 -1.64 -1.43 -9.81
CA VAL A 193 -0.33 -1.14 -9.20
C VAL A 193 -0.04 -2.08 -8.04
N TRP A 194 -1.04 -2.41 -7.22
CA TRP A 194 -0.88 -3.33 -6.10
C TRP A 194 -0.41 -4.71 -6.56
N PHE A 195 -1.07 -5.27 -7.57
CA PHE A 195 -0.76 -6.59 -8.10
C PHE A 195 0.50 -6.60 -8.96
N ALA A 196 0.81 -5.51 -9.67
CA ALA A 196 2.09 -5.37 -10.38
C ALA A 196 3.29 -5.43 -9.42
N ILE A 197 3.24 -4.71 -8.30
CA ILE A 197 4.27 -4.76 -7.26
C ILE A 197 4.38 -6.17 -6.66
N LYS A 198 3.24 -6.87 -6.49
CA LYS A 198 3.24 -8.23 -5.95
C LYS A 198 3.82 -9.25 -6.91
N ARG A 199 3.58 -9.08 -8.21
CA ARG A 199 4.13 -9.93 -9.27
C ARG A 199 5.64 -9.76 -9.45
N TYR A 200 6.16 -8.56 -9.20
CA TYR A 200 7.58 -8.25 -9.31
C TYR A 200 8.15 -7.79 -7.95
N PRO A 201 8.27 -8.71 -6.96
CA PRO A 201 8.70 -8.34 -5.62
C PRO A 201 10.20 -8.07 -5.49
N SER A 202 11.01 -8.39 -6.51
CA SER A 202 12.48 -8.32 -6.47
C SER A 202 13.06 -7.18 -7.30
N ASP A 203 14.19 -6.63 -6.86
CA ASP A 203 15.01 -5.62 -7.57
C ASP A 203 15.51 -6.06 -8.96
N LYS A 204 15.42 -7.34 -9.33
CA LYS A 204 15.76 -7.85 -10.67
C LYS A 204 14.97 -7.20 -11.81
N TYR A 205 13.83 -6.57 -11.51
CA TYR A 205 12.98 -5.88 -12.49
C TYR A 205 13.03 -4.35 -12.36
N SER A 206 13.85 -3.82 -11.44
CA SER A 206 14.24 -2.40 -11.46
C SER A 206 15.09 -2.12 -12.72
N PRO A 207 15.16 -0.87 -13.23
CA PRO A 207 15.99 -0.54 -14.39
C PRO A 207 17.40 -1.15 -14.25
N LYS A 208 17.87 -1.84 -15.30
CA LYS A 208 19.00 -2.82 -15.34
C LYS A 208 20.41 -2.29 -14.94
N HIS A 209 20.52 -1.20 -14.20
CA HIS A 209 21.79 -0.53 -13.92
C HIS A 209 22.51 -0.96 -12.62
N ARG A 210 22.08 -1.98 -11.87
CA ARG A 210 22.59 -2.21 -10.49
C ARG A 210 23.10 -3.61 -10.19
N LYS A 211 24.24 -3.69 -9.50
CA LYS A 211 24.95 -4.94 -9.17
C LYS A 211 24.89 -5.32 -7.69
N THR A 212 24.55 -4.39 -6.78
CA THR A 212 24.44 -4.72 -5.34
C THR A 212 23.29 -3.94 -4.67
N ALA A 213 22.37 -4.65 -4.00
CA ALA A 213 21.24 -4.06 -3.28
C ALA A 213 21.06 -4.72 -1.91
N PHE A 214 20.94 -3.90 -0.87
CA PHE A 214 20.59 -4.34 0.49
C PHE A 214 19.19 -3.87 0.85
N VAL A 215 18.32 -4.80 1.26
CA VAL A 215 16.94 -4.49 1.66
C VAL A 215 16.78 -4.76 3.16
N ILE A 216 16.43 -3.72 3.94
CA ILE A 216 16.21 -3.77 5.39
C ILE A 216 14.72 -3.54 5.72
#